data_AF-A0A7V1ZVF9-F1
#
_entry.id   AF-A0A7V1ZVF9-F1
#
_cell.length_a   1.000
_cell.length_b   1.000
_cell.length_c   1.000
_cell.angle_alpha   90.00
_cell.angle_beta   90.00
_cell.angle_gamma   90.00
#
_symmetry.space_group_name_H-M   'P 1'
#
loop_
_entity.id
_entity.type
_entity.pdbx_description
1 polymer ?
#
loop_
_entity_poly.entity_id
_entity_poly.type
_entity_poly.pdbx_seq_one_letter_code
_entity_poly.pdbx_strand_id
1 'polypeptide(L)'
;MSEIKWMTDNSACPAEIEFRRIERSELQDEDTAYVQNSVFRSLKKVINSSYTRYELFMKLCSKLDKFFAINRASLALYDEENQVMSITHIQINHEFRSGVHLNIVAGKTLMKKVLDSGHAYVRDYAQDIEAIELEKKILMDKDSRSLAIIPLVHGDKKIGTLNITSSSYQAFSILESHIFDYFFHKTSEKMSELPQ
;
A
#
# COMPACT_ATOMS: atom_id res chain seq x y z
N MET A 1 -11.91 55.79 -36.59
CA MET A 1 -12.01 54.83 -35.47
C MET A 1 -11.53 53.49 -35.99
N SER A 2 -10.26 53.15 -35.73
CA SER A 2 -9.62 51.91 -36.17
C SER A 2 -9.21 51.09 -34.95
N GLU A 3 -9.77 49.89 -34.83
CA GLU A 3 -9.45 48.88 -33.81
C GLU A 3 -8.02 48.35 -33.99
N ILE A 4 -7.24 48.32 -32.91
CA ILE A 4 -6.01 47.53 -32.83
C ILE A 4 -6.33 46.27 -32.04
N LYS A 5 -6.49 45.16 -32.75
CA LYS A 5 -6.65 43.82 -32.20
C LYS A 5 -5.25 43.24 -31.93
N TRP A 6 -4.82 43.29 -30.67
CA TRP A 6 -3.61 42.58 -30.23
C TRP A 6 -3.93 41.08 -30.15
N MET A 7 -3.46 40.31 -31.12
CA MET A 7 -3.29 38.86 -30.97
C MET A 7 -2.07 38.62 -30.09
N THR A 8 -2.27 38.20 -28.85
CA THR A 8 -1.19 37.62 -28.05
C THR A 8 -0.87 36.24 -28.61
N ASP A 9 0.17 36.19 -29.42
CA ASP A 9 0.80 34.97 -29.90
C ASP A 9 1.42 34.25 -28.68
N ASN A 10 0.71 33.25 -28.16
CA ASN A 10 1.10 32.50 -26.96
C ASN A 10 1.76 31.18 -27.36
N SER A 11 2.67 31.25 -28.35
CA SER A 11 3.45 30.11 -28.84
C SER A 11 4.77 30.05 -28.07
N ALA A 12 4.75 29.40 -26.90
CA ALA A 12 5.98 29.13 -26.16
C ALA A 12 6.96 28.33 -27.04
N CYS A 13 8.23 28.74 -27.04
CA CYS A 13 9.28 28.07 -27.82
C CYS A 13 9.41 26.60 -27.38
N PRO A 14 9.55 25.63 -28.30
CA PRO A 14 9.68 24.20 -27.95
C PRO A 14 10.76 23.90 -26.90
N ALA A 15 11.89 24.62 -26.96
CA ALA A 15 12.96 24.49 -25.97
C ALA A 15 12.56 24.95 -24.55
N GLU A 16 11.67 25.94 -24.45
CA GLU A 16 11.17 26.45 -23.18
C GLU A 16 10.11 25.51 -22.56
N ILE A 17 9.34 24.82 -23.41
CA ILE A 17 8.42 23.76 -22.98
C ILE A 17 9.21 22.55 -22.46
N GLU A 18 10.29 22.18 -23.14
CA GLU A 18 11.13 21.04 -22.76
C GLU A 18 11.95 21.32 -21.49
N PHE A 19 12.47 22.53 -21.33
CA PHE A 19 13.13 22.97 -20.09
C PHE A 19 12.18 22.95 -18.89
N ARG A 20 10.96 23.48 -19.05
CA ARG A 20 9.91 23.42 -17.99
C ARG A 20 9.46 21.99 -17.68
N ARG A 21 9.56 21.07 -18.64
CA ARG A 21 9.25 19.65 -18.43
C ARG A 21 10.35 18.97 -17.60
N ILE A 22 11.61 19.26 -17.88
CA ILE A 22 12.77 18.72 -17.14
C ILE A 22 12.79 19.27 -15.70
N GLU A 23 12.63 20.58 -15.51
CA GLU A 23 12.56 21.17 -14.17
C GLU A 23 11.39 20.59 -13.34
N ARG A 24 10.22 20.38 -13.97
CA ARG A 24 9.09 19.73 -13.28
C ARG A 24 9.36 18.28 -12.92
N SER A 25 10.07 17.52 -13.76
CA SER A 25 10.41 16.14 -13.42
C SER A 25 11.44 16.07 -12.29
N GLU A 26 12.45 16.93 -12.30
CA GLU A 26 13.47 16.95 -11.23
C GLU A 26 12.88 17.38 -9.89
N LEU A 27 12.01 18.39 -9.87
CA LEU A 27 11.27 18.80 -8.67
C LEU A 27 10.32 17.69 -8.16
N GLN A 28 9.67 16.94 -9.05
CA GLN A 28 8.82 15.80 -8.67
C GLN A 28 9.64 14.64 -8.08
N ASP A 29 10.84 14.41 -8.58
CA ASP A 29 11.72 13.34 -8.10
C ASP A 29 12.29 13.67 -6.70
N GLU A 30 12.67 14.93 -6.46
CA GLU A 30 13.12 15.39 -5.13
C GLU A 30 12.02 15.29 -4.07
N ASP A 31 10.80 15.73 -4.40
CA ASP A 31 9.65 15.64 -3.50
C ASP A 31 9.30 14.18 -3.19
N THR A 32 9.36 13.30 -4.20
CA THR A 32 9.11 11.86 -4.04
C THR A 32 10.15 11.21 -3.13
N ALA A 33 11.43 11.50 -3.34
CA ALA A 33 12.51 10.97 -2.51
C ALA A 33 12.42 11.48 -1.05
N TYR A 34 12.03 12.73 -0.84
CA TYR A 34 11.82 13.29 0.49
C TYR A 34 10.67 12.58 1.23
N VAL A 35 9.52 12.41 0.56
CA VAL A 35 8.36 11.70 1.11
C VAL A 35 8.72 10.25 1.46
N GLN A 36 9.37 9.53 0.55
CA GLN A 36 9.83 8.15 0.77
C GLN A 36 10.72 8.04 2.02
N ASN A 37 11.71 8.94 2.17
CA ASN A 37 12.60 8.95 3.32
C ASN A 37 11.88 9.24 4.65
N SER A 38 10.94 10.18 4.64
CA SER A 38 10.15 10.55 5.82
C SER A 38 9.23 9.41 6.28
N VAL A 39 8.56 8.76 5.32
CA VAL A 39 7.76 7.56 5.55
C VAL A 39 8.64 6.47 6.14
N PHE A 40 9.75 6.14 5.48
CA PHE A 40 10.65 5.06 5.89
C PHE A 40 11.16 5.20 7.33
N ARG A 41 11.65 6.40 7.70
CA ARG A 41 12.12 6.66 9.09
C ARG A 41 11.00 6.48 10.11
N SER A 42 9.80 6.97 9.79
CA SER A 42 8.63 6.86 10.64
C SER A 42 8.22 5.39 10.87
N LEU A 43 8.28 4.58 9.81
CA LEU A 43 7.89 3.18 9.87
C LEU A 43 8.95 2.30 10.57
N LYS A 44 10.24 2.58 10.41
CA LYS A 44 11.31 1.87 11.13
C LYS A 44 11.15 1.98 12.66
N LYS A 45 10.73 3.15 13.14
CA LYS A 45 10.42 3.35 14.57
C LYS A 45 9.24 2.49 15.04
N VAL A 46 8.23 2.28 14.19
CA VAL A 46 7.08 1.42 14.50
C VAL A 46 7.49 -0.03 14.66
N ILE A 47 8.27 -0.56 13.71
CA ILE A 47 8.76 -1.96 13.75
C ILE A 47 9.48 -2.24 15.08
N ASN A 48 10.40 -1.35 15.46
CA ASN A 48 11.26 -1.57 16.63
C ASN A 48 10.54 -1.35 17.98
N SER A 49 9.37 -0.71 17.98
CA SER A 49 8.63 -0.37 19.21
C SER A 49 7.36 -1.19 19.40
N SER A 50 7.19 -2.27 18.63
CA SER A 50 6.01 -3.13 18.69
C SER A 50 6.36 -4.48 19.32
N TYR A 51 5.50 -4.95 20.24
CA TYR A 51 5.70 -6.17 21.04
C TYR A 51 4.67 -7.27 20.76
N THR A 52 3.62 -6.96 20.00
CA THR A 52 2.65 -7.95 19.49
C THR A 52 2.33 -7.68 18.03
N ARG A 53 1.85 -8.69 17.29
CA ARG A 53 1.43 -8.52 15.90
C ARG A 53 0.32 -7.49 15.75
N TYR A 54 -0.63 -7.49 16.69
CA TYR A 54 -1.70 -6.50 16.72
C TYR A 54 -1.17 -5.07 16.86
N GLU A 55 -0.25 -4.84 17.81
CA GLU A 55 0.34 -3.52 18.02
C GLU A 55 1.12 -3.05 16.79
N LEU A 56 1.89 -3.94 16.17
CA LEU A 56 2.62 -3.66 14.94
C LEU A 56 1.66 -3.27 13.82
N PHE A 57 0.61 -4.06 13.58
CA PHE A 57 -0.42 -3.78 12.58
C PHE A 57 -1.08 -2.42 12.80
N MET A 58 -1.57 -2.13 14.02
CA MET A 58 -2.23 -0.87 14.32
C MET A 58 -1.31 0.33 14.08
N LYS A 59 -0.11 0.31 14.67
CA LYS A 59 0.83 1.43 14.54
C LYS A 59 1.27 1.62 13.09
N LEU A 60 1.43 0.52 12.34
CA LEU A 60 1.81 0.56 10.93
C LEU A 60 0.72 1.24 10.11
N CYS A 61 -0.53 0.77 10.22
CA CYS A 61 -1.63 1.35 9.47
C CYS A 61 -1.91 2.80 9.87
N SER A 62 -1.87 3.15 11.17
CA SER A 62 -1.99 4.55 11.62
C SER A 62 -0.88 5.47 11.09
N LYS A 63 0.31 4.94 10.78
CA LYS A 63 1.37 5.72 10.16
C LYS A 63 1.16 5.86 8.66
N LEU A 64 0.87 4.75 7.98
CA LEU A 64 0.63 4.72 6.54
C LEU A 64 -0.59 5.59 6.15
N ASP A 65 -1.62 5.61 6.97
CA ASP A 65 -2.84 6.41 6.77
C ASP A 65 -2.54 7.91 6.58
N LYS A 66 -1.54 8.44 7.29
CA LYS A 66 -1.12 9.85 7.16
C LYS A 66 -0.59 10.22 5.79
N PHE A 67 -0.15 9.24 5.01
CA PHE A 67 0.45 9.43 3.69
C PHE A 67 -0.48 8.97 2.59
N PHE A 68 -1.26 7.93 2.85
CA PHE A 68 -2.02 7.22 1.81
C PHE A 68 -3.53 7.33 1.97
N ALA A 69 -4.06 7.99 3.00
CA ALA A 69 -5.51 8.07 3.27
C ALA A 69 -6.16 6.68 3.27
N ILE A 70 -5.69 5.82 4.18
CA ILE A 70 -6.09 4.42 4.27
C ILE A 70 -7.49 4.36 4.88
N ASN A 71 -8.47 3.93 4.10
CA ASN A 71 -9.83 3.72 4.60
C ASN A 71 -10.05 2.29 5.12
N ARG A 72 -9.28 1.31 4.62
CA ARG A 72 -9.32 -0.08 5.10
C ARG A 72 -7.95 -0.73 5.14
N ALA A 73 -7.73 -1.59 6.12
CA ALA A 73 -6.57 -2.46 6.18
C ALA A 73 -6.94 -3.81 6.77
N SER A 74 -6.16 -4.85 6.47
CA SER A 74 -6.29 -6.15 7.11
C SER A 74 -4.97 -6.88 7.19
N LEU A 75 -4.79 -7.68 8.23
CA LEU A 75 -3.71 -8.65 8.36
C LEU A 75 -4.28 -10.05 8.16
N ALA A 76 -3.84 -10.72 7.11
CA ALA A 76 -4.15 -12.11 6.84
C ALA A 76 -2.94 -12.97 7.19
N LEU A 77 -3.09 -13.98 8.03
CA LEU A 77 -2.05 -14.97 8.33
C LEU A 77 -2.29 -16.22 7.48
N TYR A 78 -1.22 -16.80 6.96
CA TYR A 78 -1.28 -18.01 6.17
C TYR A 78 -0.95 -19.23 7.03
N ASP A 79 -1.86 -20.20 7.01
CA ASP A 79 -1.65 -21.54 7.54
C ASP A 79 -1.34 -22.47 6.35
N GLU A 80 -0.07 -22.85 6.25
CA GLU A 80 0.42 -23.71 5.18
C GLU A 80 -0.04 -25.16 5.32
N GLU A 81 -0.19 -25.66 6.55
CA GLU A 81 -0.63 -27.03 6.80
C GLU A 81 -2.09 -27.20 6.34
N ASN A 82 -2.95 -26.25 6.70
CA ASN A 82 -4.38 -26.30 6.39
C ASN A 82 -4.75 -25.58 5.08
N GLN A 83 -3.80 -24.90 4.43
CA GLN A 83 -4.01 -24.10 3.21
C GLN A 83 -5.09 -23.02 3.38
N VAL A 84 -5.03 -22.29 4.50
CA VAL A 84 -6.02 -21.26 4.88
C VAL A 84 -5.38 -19.88 5.05
N MET A 85 -6.07 -18.85 4.57
CA MET A 85 -5.80 -17.45 4.97
C MET A 85 -6.76 -17.06 6.09
N SER A 86 -6.23 -16.75 7.26
CA SER A 86 -6.99 -16.27 8.42
C SER A 86 -6.86 -14.76 8.54
N ILE A 87 -7.97 -14.03 8.34
CA ILE A 87 -7.99 -12.59 8.63
C ILE A 87 -8.06 -12.42 10.14
N THR A 88 -6.97 -11.94 10.73
CA THR A 88 -6.82 -11.81 12.20
C THR A 88 -7.12 -10.42 12.72
N HIS A 89 -6.81 -9.42 11.89
CA HIS A 89 -6.93 -8.01 12.25
C HIS A 89 -7.48 -7.23 11.07
N ILE A 90 -8.35 -6.26 11.36
CA ILE A 90 -8.90 -5.36 10.36
C ILE A 90 -8.92 -3.93 10.90
N GLN A 91 -8.78 -2.98 9.98
CA GLN A 91 -9.12 -1.58 10.17
C GLN A 91 -10.20 -1.24 9.14
N ILE A 92 -11.30 -0.64 9.61
CA ILE A 92 -12.36 -0.12 8.74
C ILE A 92 -12.71 1.28 9.25
N ASN A 93 -12.66 2.29 8.39
CA ASN A 93 -12.95 3.69 8.76
C ASN A 93 -12.17 4.15 10.01
N HIS A 94 -10.88 3.81 10.05
CA HIS A 94 -9.97 4.11 11.17
C HIS A 94 -10.29 3.40 12.51
N GLU A 95 -11.28 2.50 12.55
CA GLU A 95 -11.53 1.64 13.71
C GLU A 95 -10.81 0.30 13.56
N PHE A 96 -10.02 -0.06 14.58
CA PHE A 96 -9.28 -1.32 14.64
C PHE A 96 -10.08 -2.41 15.34
N ARG A 97 -10.05 -3.62 14.79
CA ARG A 97 -10.60 -4.83 15.40
C ARG A 97 -9.56 -5.95 15.35
N SER A 98 -9.34 -6.60 16.48
CA SER A 98 -8.56 -7.83 16.62
C SER A 98 -9.47 -9.03 16.89
N GLY A 99 -8.91 -10.24 16.82
CA GLY A 99 -9.66 -11.47 17.08
C GLY A 99 -10.72 -11.77 16.02
N VAL A 100 -10.56 -11.22 14.81
CA VAL A 100 -11.31 -11.69 13.66
C VAL A 100 -10.76 -13.08 13.34
N HIS A 101 -11.62 -14.07 13.17
CA HIS A 101 -11.22 -15.43 12.80
C HIS A 101 -11.96 -15.85 11.54
N LEU A 102 -11.82 -15.04 10.50
CA LEU A 102 -12.39 -15.36 9.21
C LEU A 102 -11.38 -16.16 8.40
N ASN A 103 -11.68 -17.44 8.23
CA ASN A 103 -10.85 -18.38 7.49
C ASN A 103 -11.34 -18.49 6.05
N ILE A 104 -10.41 -18.38 5.11
CA ILE A 104 -10.66 -18.46 3.67
C ILE A 104 -9.73 -19.52 3.08
N VAL A 105 -10.28 -20.42 2.26
CA VAL A 105 -9.46 -21.40 1.52
C VAL A 105 -8.48 -20.64 0.61
N ALA A 106 -7.18 -20.81 0.85
CA ALA A 106 -6.15 -19.94 0.27
C ALA A 106 -6.01 -20.11 -1.24
N GLY A 107 -6.18 -21.33 -1.77
CA GLY A 107 -5.82 -21.66 -3.16
C GLY A 107 -6.45 -20.84 -4.28
N LYS A 108 -7.47 -20.01 -3.99
CA LYS A 108 -8.13 -19.12 -4.96
C LYS A 108 -8.07 -17.64 -4.61
N THR A 109 -7.48 -17.26 -3.47
CA THR A 109 -7.45 -15.87 -3.04
C THR A 109 -6.37 -15.09 -3.78
N LEU A 110 -6.64 -13.82 -4.04
CA LEU A 110 -5.64 -12.88 -4.53
C LEU A 110 -4.49 -12.76 -3.53
N MET A 111 -4.78 -12.73 -2.22
CA MET A 111 -3.76 -12.75 -1.16
C MET A 111 -2.80 -13.94 -1.28
N LYS A 112 -3.29 -15.15 -1.59
CA LYS A 112 -2.42 -16.32 -1.76
C LYS A 112 -1.56 -16.20 -3.02
N LYS A 113 -2.12 -15.73 -4.13
CA LYS A 113 -1.35 -15.46 -5.36
C LYS A 113 -0.20 -14.49 -5.08
N VAL A 114 -0.48 -13.42 -4.34
CA VAL A 114 0.51 -12.41 -3.93
C VAL A 114 1.57 -13.04 -3.03
N LEU A 115 1.15 -13.78 -2.01
CA LEU A 115 2.05 -14.48 -1.09
C LEU A 115 2.95 -15.50 -1.80
N ASP A 116 2.43 -16.19 -2.81
CA ASP A 116 3.21 -17.13 -3.63
C ASP A 116 4.21 -16.44 -4.54
N SER A 117 3.85 -15.27 -5.07
CA SER A 117 4.74 -14.49 -5.93
C SER A 117 5.90 -13.85 -5.16
N GLY A 118 5.71 -13.56 -3.86
CA GLY A 118 6.67 -12.81 -3.04
C GLY A 118 6.77 -11.32 -3.38
N HIS A 119 5.96 -10.82 -4.33
CA HIS A 119 5.96 -9.42 -4.75
C HIS A 119 4.66 -8.73 -4.36
N ALA A 120 4.73 -7.44 -4.02
CA ALA A 120 3.53 -6.65 -3.74
C ALA A 120 2.64 -6.55 -4.99
N TYR A 121 1.32 -6.57 -4.77
CA TYR A 121 0.33 -6.30 -5.79
C TYR A 121 -0.28 -4.93 -5.54
N VAL A 122 -0.08 -4.01 -6.48
CA VAL A 122 -0.58 -2.64 -6.43
C VAL A 122 -1.58 -2.40 -7.56
N ARG A 123 -2.70 -1.75 -7.24
CA ARG A 123 -3.72 -1.32 -8.21
C ARG A 123 -4.25 0.06 -7.87
N ASP A 124 -4.19 0.96 -8.85
CA ASP A 124 -4.63 2.34 -8.68
C ASP A 124 -6.13 2.54 -8.87
N TYR A 125 -6.79 1.61 -9.57
CA TYR A 125 -8.21 1.56 -9.87
C TYR A 125 -8.74 0.17 -9.48
N ALA A 126 -8.92 -0.07 -8.19
CA ALA A 126 -9.13 -1.41 -7.65
C ALA A 126 -10.58 -1.93 -7.73
N GLN A 127 -11.48 -1.26 -8.47
CA GLN A 127 -12.90 -1.66 -8.50
C GLN A 127 -13.13 -3.01 -9.21
N ASP A 128 -12.22 -3.42 -10.08
CA ASP A 128 -12.31 -4.60 -10.94
C ASP A 128 -11.34 -5.73 -10.54
N ILE A 129 -10.81 -5.70 -9.31
CA ILE A 129 -9.86 -6.72 -8.86
C ILE A 129 -10.38 -8.16 -9.03
N GLU A 130 -9.51 -9.02 -9.56
CA GLU A 130 -9.78 -10.45 -9.72
C GLU A 130 -9.58 -11.21 -8.40
N ALA A 131 -10.47 -10.95 -7.45
CA ALA A 131 -10.54 -11.62 -6.15
C ALA A 131 -11.86 -12.39 -5.99
N ILE A 132 -11.91 -13.35 -5.08
CA ILE A 132 -13.17 -14.01 -4.73
C ILE A 132 -14.10 -13.02 -3.99
N GLU A 133 -15.41 -13.23 -4.05
CA GLU A 133 -16.39 -12.28 -3.48
C GLU A 133 -16.20 -12.00 -1.98
N LEU A 134 -15.83 -13.03 -1.20
CA LEU A 134 -15.54 -12.85 0.22
C LEU A 134 -14.32 -11.95 0.45
N GLU A 135 -13.27 -12.14 -0.34
CA GLU A 135 -12.05 -11.35 -0.28
C GLU A 135 -12.30 -9.90 -0.70
N LYS A 136 -13.08 -9.66 -1.77
CA LYS A 136 -13.50 -8.31 -2.15
C LYS A 136 -14.20 -7.58 -1.00
N LYS A 137 -15.10 -8.23 -0.27
CA LYS A 137 -15.79 -7.61 0.89
C LYS A 137 -14.84 -7.23 2.02
N ILE A 138 -13.71 -7.92 2.17
CA ILE A 138 -12.71 -7.64 3.20
C ILE A 138 -11.79 -6.51 2.76
N LEU A 139 -11.36 -6.52 1.49
CA LEU A 139 -10.39 -5.57 0.94
C LEU A 139 -11.02 -4.24 0.54
N MET A 140 -12.24 -4.26 0.00
CA MET A 140 -12.84 -3.15 -0.75
C MET A 140 -14.21 -2.75 -0.20
N ASP A 141 -14.48 -1.45 -0.21
CA ASP A 141 -15.80 -0.85 -0.04
C ASP A 141 -16.12 0.09 -1.21
N LYS A 142 -17.23 0.82 -1.12
CA LYS A 142 -17.67 1.77 -2.15
C LYS A 142 -16.73 2.99 -2.32
N ASP A 143 -15.93 3.30 -1.31
CA ASP A 143 -15.06 4.49 -1.28
C ASP A 143 -13.60 4.14 -1.64
N SER A 144 -13.30 2.85 -1.70
CA SER A 144 -12.01 2.29 -2.08
C SER A 144 -11.69 2.58 -3.55
N ARG A 145 -10.50 3.13 -3.79
CA ARG A 145 -10.00 3.52 -5.12
C ARG A 145 -8.73 2.79 -5.50
N SER A 146 -7.79 2.64 -4.58
CA SER A 146 -6.56 1.89 -4.81
C SER A 146 -6.35 0.81 -3.74
N LEU A 147 -5.60 -0.23 -4.09
CA LEU A 147 -5.33 -1.40 -3.27
C LEU A 147 -3.85 -1.75 -3.34
N ALA A 148 -3.25 -2.07 -2.20
CA ALA A 148 -1.99 -2.76 -2.11
C ALA A 148 -2.12 -4.02 -1.24
N ILE A 149 -1.68 -5.15 -1.77
CA ILE A 149 -1.54 -6.41 -1.05
C ILE A 149 -0.04 -6.70 -0.99
N ILE A 150 0.50 -6.72 0.23
CA ILE A 150 1.92 -6.84 0.50
C ILE A 150 2.17 -8.23 1.10
N PRO A 151 3.01 -9.06 0.46
CA PRO A 151 3.37 -10.35 1.02
C PRO A 151 4.25 -10.17 2.25
N LEU A 152 3.97 -10.95 3.30
CA LEU A 152 4.80 -11.04 4.49
C LEU A 152 5.57 -12.36 4.42
N VAL A 153 6.83 -12.27 3.99
CA VAL A 153 7.72 -13.42 3.77
C VAL A 153 9.04 -13.16 4.49
N HIS A 154 9.55 -14.16 5.21
CA HIS A 154 10.84 -14.09 5.89
C HIS A 154 11.64 -15.37 5.66
N GLY A 155 12.76 -15.25 4.95
CA GLY A 155 13.44 -16.42 4.38
C GLY A 155 12.48 -17.21 3.49
N ASP A 156 12.38 -18.51 3.69
CA ASP A 156 11.45 -19.38 2.96
C ASP A 156 10.04 -19.43 3.58
N LYS A 157 9.83 -18.75 4.72
CA LYS A 157 8.57 -18.81 5.46
C LYS A 157 7.55 -17.80 4.95
N LYS A 158 6.41 -18.29 4.46
CA LYS A 158 5.22 -17.51 4.09
C LYS A 158 4.37 -17.22 5.32
N ILE A 159 4.41 -15.99 5.83
CA ILE A 159 3.71 -15.61 7.06
C ILE A 159 2.26 -15.24 6.77
N GLY A 160 2.01 -14.49 5.68
CA GLY A 160 0.69 -13.95 5.38
C GLY A 160 0.76 -12.71 4.48
N THR A 161 -0.25 -11.84 4.56
CA THR A 161 -0.27 -10.58 3.80
C THR A 161 -0.75 -9.41 4.66
N LEU A 162 -0.17 -8.24 4.40
CA LEU A 162 -0.71 -6.96 4.82
C LEU A 162 -1.48 -6.35 3.65
N ASN A 163 -2.76 -6.12 3.83
CA ASN A 163 -3.61 -5.57 2.78
C ASN A 163 -4.06 -4.18 3.21
N ILE A 164 -3.88 -3.18 2.34
CA ILE A 164 -4.27 -1.79 2.59
C ILE A 164 -5.00 -1.23 1.38
N THR A 165 -6.00 -0.42 1.66
CA THR A 165 -6.87 0.20 0.65
C THR A 165 -6.98 1.67 0.95
N SER A 166 -7.03 2.49 -0.10
CA SER A 166 -7.12 3.94 0.00
C SER A 166 -8.31 4.47 -0.79
N SER A 167 -8.85 5.60 -0.32
CA SER A 167 -9.85 6.39 -1.04
C SER A 167 -9.26 7.27 -2.15
N SER A 168 -7.94 7.35 -2.26
CA SER A 168 -7.24 8.07 -3.32
C SER A 168 -6.81 7.13 -4.44
N TYR A 169 -6.92 7.61 -5.69
CA TYR A 169 -6.30 6.94 -6.83
C TYR A 169 -4.78 7.04 -6.73
N GLN A 170 -4.05 6.05 -7.25
CA GLN A 170 -2.58 6.06 -7.33
C GLN A 170 -1.83 6.17 -6.00
N ALA A 171 -2.51 5.97 -4.86
CA ALA A 171 -1.94 6.18 -3.53
C ALA A 171 -0.70 5.32 -3.29
N PHE A 172 -0.64 4.13 -3.89
CA PHE A 172 0.38 3.14 -3.61
C PHE A 172 1.45 3.00 -4.69
N SER A 173 1.46 3.86 -5.70
CA SER A 173 2.49 3.86 -6.76
C SER A 173 3.91 3.92 -6.21
N ILE A 174 4.13 4.69 -5.12
CA ILE A 174 5.44 4.78 -4.49
C ILE A 174 5.89 3.49 -3.76
N LEU A 175 4.97 2.56 -3.49
CA LEU A 175 5.28 1.27 -2.87
C LEU A 175 6.04 0.32 -3.80
N GLU A 176 6.06 0.61 -5.10
CA GLU A 176 6.84 -0.16 -6.09
C GLU A 176 8.35 0.15 -6.03
N SER A 177 8.78 1.07 -5.16
CA SER A 177 10.20 1.40 -4.97
C SER A 177 10.92 0.41 -4.04
N HIS A 178 12.20 0.16 -4.31
CA HIS A 178 13.07 -0.73 -3.52
C HIS A 178 13.16 -0.40 -2.01
N ILE A 179 12.85 0.84 -1.62
CA ILE A 179 12.80 1.25 -0.21
C ILE A 179 11.69 0.50 0.53
N PHE A 180 10.55 0.29 -0.12
CA PHE A 180 9.43 -0.43 0.47
C PHE A 180 9.64 -1.93 0.50
N ASP A 181 10.36 -2.50 -0.47
CA ASP A 181 10.78 -3.91 -0.42
C ASP A 181 11.57 -4.21 0.86
N TYR A 182 12.59 -3.39 1.15
CA TYR A 182 13.38 -3.52 2.37
C TYR A 182 12.53 -3.33 3.64
N PHE A 183 11.63 -2.34 3.61
CA PHE A 183 10.74 -2.08 4.74
C PHE A 183 9.80 -3.27 5.05
N PHE A 184 9.18 -3.84 4.02
CA PHE A 184 8.27 -4.96 4.17
C PHE A 184 9.00 -6.25 4.52
N HIS A 185 10.24 -6.43 4.04
CA HIS A 185 11.11 -7.48 4.53
C HIS A 185 11.33 -7.36 6.05
N LYS A 186 11.66 -6.17 6.56
CA LYS A 186 11.84 -5.94 8.01
C LYS A 186 10.56 -6.08 8.81
N THR A 187 9.42 -5.72 8.23
CA THR A 187 8.11 -5.97 8.85
C THR A 187 7.83 -7.47 8.95
N SER A 188 8.15 -8.24 7.90
CA SER A 188 7.97 -9.69 7.86
C SER A 188 8.85 -10.40 8.89
N GLU A 189 10.13 -10.04 8.96
CA GLU A 189 11.07 -10.49 9.99
C GLU A 189 10.49 -10.26 11.40
N LYS A 190 10.09 -9.02 11.69
CA LYS A 190 9.50 -8.68 12.99
C LYS A 190 8.21 -9.45 13.26
N MET A 191 7.31 -9.55 12.29
CA MET A 191 6.03 -10.25 12.44
C MET A 191 6.23 -11.75 12.75
N SER A 192 7.32 -12.34 12.25
CA SER A 192 7.67 -13.75 12.48
C SER A 192 8.09 -14.04 13.93
N GLU A 193 8.70 -13.05 14.60
CA GLU A 193 9.18 -13.13 15.98
C GLU A 193 8.10 -12.81 17.01
N LEU A 194 7.11 -12.03 16.62
CA LEU A 194 6.10 -11.51 17.54
C LEU A 194 5.06 -12.57 17.92
N PRO A 195 4.62 -12.60 19.19
CA PRO A 195 3.47 -13.42 19.60
C PRO A 195 2.20 -12.96 18.88
N GLN A 196 1.27 -13.91 18.69
CA GLN A 196 -0.05 -13.62 18.15
C GLN A 196 -0.83 -12.64 19.03
#